data_AF-A0A7D6J8Q7-F1
#
_entry.id   AF-A0A7D6J8Q7-F1
#
_cell.length_a   1.000
_cell.length_b   1.000
_cell.length_c   1.000
_cell.angle_alpha   90.00
_cell.angle_beta   90.00
_cell.angle_gamma   90.00
#
_symmetry.space_group_name_H-M   'P 1'
#
loop_
_entity.id
_entity.type
_entity.pdbx_description
1 polymer ?
#
loop_
_entity_poly.entity_id
_entity_poly.type
_entity_poly.pdbx_seq_one_letter_code
_entity_poly.pdbx_strand_id
1 'polypeptide(L)'
;APQREELAEVDVDWLIAERPGRVKTLKQHPRKNKTAINIEYMKASIRARVEHPFRIIKRQFGFVKARYKGLLKNDNQLAMLFTLANLFRVDQMIRQWERSQ
;
A
#
# COMPACT_ATOMS: atom_id res chain seq x y z
N ALA A 1 -15.37 -18.96 2.28
CA ALA A 1 -16.15 -18.38 1.17
C ALA A 1 -17.55 -18.09 1.67
N PRO A 2 -18.14 -16.91 1.39
CA PRO A 2 -17.60 -15.57 1.65
C PRO A 2 -18.10 -15.05 3.03
N GLN A 3 -17.23 -14.44 3.85
CA GLN A 3 -17.60 -13.93 5.18
C GLN A 3 -18.29 -12.55 5.17
N ARG A 4 -18.73 -12.03 4.01
CA ARG A 4 -19.36 -10.69 3.90
C ARG A 4 -20.55 -10.71 2.93
N GLU A 5 -21.69 -10.23 3.41
CA GLU A 5 -22.96 -10.16 2.65
C GLU A 5 -22.85 -9.27 1.41
N GLU A 6 -22.07 -8.19 1.46
CA GLU A 6 -21.91 -7.21 0.36
C GLU A 6 -21.28 -7.79 -0.91
N LEU A 7 -20.59 -8.93 -0.82
CA LEU A 7 -19.89 -9.57 -1.94
C LEU A 7 -20.53 -10.91 -2.31
N ALA A 8 -21.75 -11.17 -1.85
CA ALA A 8 -22.43 -12.45 -2.09
C ALA A 8 -22.80 -12.66 -3.57
N GLU A 9 -23.05 -11.58 -4.30
CA GLU A 9 -23.46 -11.62 -5.72
C GLU A 9 -22.28 -11.46 -6.70
N VAL A 10 -21.09 -11.11 -6.21
CA VAL A 10 -19.92 -10.81 -7.03
C VAL A 10 -18.90 -11.93 -6.90
N ASP A 11 -18.47 -12.49 -8.03
CA ASP A 11 -17.33 -13.41 -8.05
C ASP A 11 -16.04 -12.60 -7.84
N VAL A 12 -15.37 -12.81 -6.70
CA VAL A 12 -14.21 -12.02 -6.27
C VAL A 12 -12.97 -12.90 -6.12
N ASP A 13 -11.96 -12.58 -6.94
CA ASP A 13 -10.61 -13.14 -6.83
C ASP A 13 -9.77 -12.39 -5.78
N TRP A 14 -9.35 -13.10 -4.73
CA TRP A 14 -8.50 -12.55 -3.68
C TRP A 14 -7.02 -12.72 -4.00
N LEU A 15 -6.41 -11.70 -4.60
CA LEU A 15 -5.00 -11.70 -4.95
C LEU A 15 -4.11 -11.23 -3.78
N ILE A 16 -3.79 -12.16 -2.87
CA ILE A 16 -2.90 -11.93 -1.73
C ILE A 16 -1.44 -12.19 -2.13
N ALA A 17 -0.53 -11.32 -1.70
CA ALA A 17 0.92 -11.49 -1.91
C ALA A 17 1.46 -12.67 -1.08
N GLU A 18 2.25 -13.52 -1.72
CA GLU A 18 2.83 -14.71 -1.12
C GLU A 18 3.89 -14.42 -0.06
N ARG A 19 4.12 -15.41 0.81
CA ARG A 19 5.14 -15.29 1.86
C ARG A 19 6.55 -15.20 1.23
N PRO A 20 7.47 -14.41 1.80
CA PRO A 20 8.83 -14.26 1.28
C PRO A 20 9.59 -15.58 1.07
N GLY A 21 9.35 -16.58 1.93
CA GLY A 21 9.95 -17.92 1.78
C GLY A 21 9.51 -18.64 0.50
N ARG A 22 8.23 -18.55 0.13
CA ARG A 22 7.70 -19.12 -1.13
C ARG A 22 8.25 -18.37 -2.33
N VAL A 23 8.28 -17.03 -2.27
CA VAL A 23 8.91 -16.20 -3.31
C VAL A 23 10.39 -16.54 -3.50
N LYS A 24 11.12 -16.85 -2.41
CA LYS A 24 12.53 -17.29 -2.48
C LYS A 24 12.68 -18.60 -3.24
N THR A 25 11.79 -19.57 -3.04
CA THR A 25 11.81 -20.84 -3.81
C THR A 25 11.53 -20.62 -5.29
N LEU A 26 10.57 -19.75 -5.63
CA LEU A 26 10.26 -19.43 -7.03
C LEU A 26 11.48 -18.84 -7.77
N LYS A 27 12.22 -17.97 -7.08
CA LYS A 27 13.43 -17.31 -7.60
C LYS A 27 14.63 -18.25 -7.82
N GLN A 28 14.62 -19.47 -7.29
CA GLN A 28 15.69 -20.46 -7.55
C GLN A 28 15.71 -20.91 -9.01
N HIS A 29 14.54 -20.95 -9.67
CA HIS A 29 14.40 -21.34 -11.08
C HIS A 29 13.62 -20.28 -11.87
N PRO A 30 14.22 -19.10 -12.09
CA PRO A 30 13.51 -17.94 -12.62
C PRO A 30 13.03 -18.12 -14.07
N ARG A 31 13.73 -18.96 -14.87
CA ARG A 31 13.32 -19.26 -16.25
C ARG A 31 11.99 -20.03 -16.31
N LYS A 32 11.76 -20.97 -15.37
CA LYS A 32 10.52 -21.75 -15.29
C LYS A 32 9.39 -20.96 -14.63
N ASN A 33 9.73 -20.16 -13.62
CA ASN A 33 8.76 -19.47 -12.76
C ASN A 33 8.54 -17.99 -13.12
N LYS A 34 8.87 -17.58 -14.35
CA LYS A 34 8.87 -16.16 -14.75
C LYS A 34 7.53 -15.46 -14.50
N THR A 35 6.43 -16.10 -14.88
CA THR A 35 5.07 -15.57 -14.69
C THR A 35 4.71 -15.43 -13.22
N ALA A 36 4.94 -16.47 -12.42
CA ALA A 36 4.68 -16.45 -10.98
C ALA A 36 5.49 -15.36 -10.24
N ILE A 37 6.77 -15.20 -10.59
CA ILE A 37 7.62 -14.15 -10.01
C ILE A 37 7.09 -12.75 -10.36
N ASN A 38 6.67 -12.53 -11.61
CA ASN A 38 6.12 -11.26 -12.04
C ASN A 38 4.80 -10.92 -11.33
N ILE A 39 3.92 -11.91 -11.14
CA ILE A 39 2.67 -11.73 -10.40
C ILE A 39 2.96 -11.31 -8.96
N GLU A 40 3.85 -12.01 -8.27
CA GLU A 40 4.20 -11.65 -6.88
C GLU A 40 4.89 -10.29 -6.78
N TYR A 41 5.72 -9.95 -7.77
CA TYR A 41 6.28 -8.60 -7.86
C TYR A 41 5.22 -7.52 -8.04
N MET A 42 4.23 -7.73 -8.91
CA MET A 42 3.12 -6.78 -9.11
C MET A 42 2.29 -6.60 -7.83
N LYS A 43 1.91 -7.70 -7.17
CA LYS A 43 1.20 -7.65 -5.88
C LYS A 43 1.98 -6.85 -4.83
N ALA A 44 3.29 -7.12 -4.71
CA ALA A 44 4.16 -6.40 -3.77
C ALA A 44 4.32 -4.92 -4.12
N SER A 45 4.42 -4.58 -5.41
CA SER A 45 4.52 -3.19 -5.88
C SER A 45 3.26 -2.38 -5.55
N ILE A 46 2.08 -2.95 -5.81
CA ILE A 46 0.79 -2.33 -5.44
C ILE A 46 0.73 -2.08 -3.93
N ARG A 47 1.12 -3.09 -3.13
CA ARG A 47 1.17 -2.97 -1.67
C ARG A 47 2.10 -1.83 -1.22
N ALA A 48 3.30 -1.74 -1.80
CA ALA A 48 4.26 -0.69 -1.47
C ALA A 48 3.72 0.73 -1.77
N ARG A 49 2.99 0.90 -2.89
CA ARG A 49 2.35 2.18 -3.23
C ARG A 49 1.34 2.63 -2.18
N VAL A 50 0.55 1.70 -1.63
CA VAL A 50 -0.45 1.99 -0.59
C VAL A 50 0.21 2.19 0.77
N GLU A 51 1.22 1.41 1.13
CA GLU A 51 1.91 1.53 2.42
C GLU A 51 2.65 2.86 2.58
N HIS A 52 3.12 3.46 1.49
CA HIS A 52 3.88 4.71 1.51
C HIS A 52 3.13 5.92 2.13
N PRO A 53 1.92 6.30 1.68
CA PRO A 53 1.16 7.38 2.30
C PRO A 53 0.80 7.07 3.75
N PHE A 54 0.48 5.81 4.10
CA PHE A 54 0.25 5.44 5.50
C PHE A 54 1.50 5.62 6.37
N ARG A 55 2.69 5.33 5.84
CA ARG A 55 3.95 5.61 6.53
C ARG A 55 4.11 7.12 6.79
N ILE A 56 3.88 7.96 5.78
CA ILE A 56 3.91 9.43 5.91
C ILE A 56 2.98 9.88 7.02
N ILE A 57 1.71 9.50 6.94
CA ILE A 57 0.67 9.92 7.88
C ILE A 57 0.99 9.46 9.31
N LYS A 58 1.42 8.21 9.49
CA LYS A 58 1.66 7.64 10.82
C LYS A 58 2.98 8.08 11.44
N ARG A 59 4.05 8.25 10.64
CA ARG A 59 5.41 8.51 11.15
C ARG A 59 5.80 9.98 11.04
N GLN A 60 5.53 10.64 9.92
CA GLN A 60 5.89 12.05 9.70
C GLN A 60 4.84 12.98 10.31
N PHE A 61 3.54 12.70 10.11
CA PHE A 61 2.47 13.56 10.63
C PHE A 61 1.94 13.12 12.02
N GLY A 62 2.40 11.98 12.53
CA GLY A 62 2.10 11.55 13.90
C GLY A 62 0.67 11.03 14.14
N PHE A 63 -0.08 10.68 13.10
CA PHE A 63 -1.42 10.11 13.26
C PHE A 63 -1.35 8.63 13.67
N VAL A 64 -1.10 8.37 14.95
CA VAL A 64 -0.86 7.01 15.49
C VAL A 64 -2.14 6.36 16.06
N LYS A 65 -3.05 7.16 16.63
CA LYS A 65 -4.29 6.67 17.25
C LYS A 65 -5.49 7.51 16.79
N ALA A 66 -6.56 6.85 16.35
CA ALA A 66 -7.85 7.48 16.14
C ALA A 66 -8.58 7.63 17.49
N ARG A 67 -9.36 8.70 17.65
CA ARG A 67 -10.19 8.91 18.84
C ARG A 67 -11.60 8.43 18.56
N TYR A 68 -12.18 7.55 19.38
CA TYR A 68 -13.56 7.08 19.13
C TYR A 68 -14.61 8.19 19.17
N LYS A 69 -14.36 9.27 19.92
CA LYS A 69 -15.23 10.45 19.93
C LYS A 69 -14.99 11.29 18.69
N GLY A 70 -16.09 11.65 18.01
CA GLY A 70 -16.06 12.54 16.84
C GLY A 70 -15.52 11.88 15.58
N LEU A 71 -16.07 10.71 15.21
CA LEU A 71 -15.68 9.98 13.98
C LEU A 71 -15.63 10.87 12.73
N LEU A 72 -16.67 11.69 12.50
CA LEU A 72 -16.71 12.61 11.36
C LEU A 72 -15.52 13.59 11.33
N LYS A 73 -15.05 14.06 12.50
CA LYS A 73 -13.87 14.93 12.57
C LYS A 73 -12.59 14.17 12.25
N ASN A 74 -12.48 12.92 12.68
CA ASN A 74 -11.33 12.08 12.33
C ASN A 74 -11.29 11.77 10.84
N ASP A 75 -12.44 11.50 10.21
CA ASP A 75 -12.51 11.20 8.78
C ASP A 75 -12.07 12.41 7.96
N ASN A 76 -12.56 13.61 8.32
CA ASN A 76 -12.11 14.87 7.70
C ASN A 76 -10.62 15.11 7.93
N GLN A 77 -10.11 14.86 9.14
CA GLN A 77 -8.68 14.97 9.43
C GLN A 77 -7.86 13.99 8.59
N LEU A 78 -8.31 12.74 8.47
CA LEU A 78 -7.63 11.71 7.69
C LEU A 78 -7.59 12.07 6.20
N ALA A 79 -8.70 12.55 5.64
CA ALA A 79 -8.77 13.04 4.27
C ALA A 79 -7.75 14.17 4.03
N MET A 80 -7.67 15.14 4.94
CA MET A 80 -6.67 16.22 4.89
C MET A 80 -5.23 15.71 5.01
N LEU A 81 -4.97 14.71 5.85
CA LEU A 81 -3.63 14.13 5.97
C LEU A 81 -3.21 13.37 4.71
N PHE A 82 -4.13 12.73 4.01
CA PHE A 82 -3.86 12.09 2.72
C PHE A 82 -3.56 13.09 1.61
N THR A 83 -4.28 14.21 1.54
CA THR A 83 -3.97 15.27 0.56
C THR A 83 -2.59 15.88 0.82
N LEU A 84 -2.27 16.16 2.09
CA LEU A 84 -0.95 16.65 2.49
C LEU A 84 0.16 15.63 2.24
N ALA A 85 -0.09 14.34 2.43
CA ALA A 85 0.90 13.29 2.15
C ALA A 85 1.28 13.24 0.66
N ASN A 86 0.31 13.47 -0.23
CA ASN A 86 0.57 13.57 -1.66
C ASN A 86 1.45 14.79 -1.99
N LEU A 87 1.15 15.96 -1.41
CA LEU A 87 1.97 17.17 -1.60
C LEU A 87 3.39 17.00 -1.06
N PHE A 88 3.52 16.43 0.15
CA PHE A 88 4.82 16.12 0.75
C PHE A 88 5.64 15.18 -0.13
N ARG A 89 5.01 14.18 -0.74
CA ARG A 89 5.69 13.26 -1.66
C ARG A 89 6.24 13.99 -2.89
N VAL A 90 5.48 14.91 -3.47
CA VAL A 90 5.93 15.72 -4.62
C VAL A 90 7.10 16.63 -4.23
N ASP A 91 7.03 17.31 -3.08
CA ASP A 91 8.14 18.12 -2.56
C ASP A 91 9.42 17.29 -2.39
N GLN A 92 9.32 16.06 -1.86
CA GLN A 92 10.46 15.15 -1.78
C GLN A 92 11.05 14.79 -3.15
N MET A 93 10.22 14.65 -4.20
CA MET A 93 10.70 14.36 -5.55
C MET A 93 11.46 15.54 -6.14
N ILE A 94 10.95 16.77 -5.95
CA ILE A 94 11.59 18.00 -6.42
C ILE A 94 12.97 18.16 -5.76
N ARG A 95 13.04 18.06 -4.42
CA ARG A 95 14.31 18.13 -3.68
C ARG A 95 15.31 17.02 -4.04
N GLN A 96 14.83 15.85 -4.46
CA GLN A 96 15.69 14.77 -4.94
C GLN A 96 16.26 15.10 -6.32
N TRP A 97 15.42 15.63 -7.21
CA TRP A 97 15.84 16.04 -8.55
C TRP A 97 16.87 17.16 -8.51
N GLU A 98 16.65 18.20 -7.70
CA GLU A 98 17.61 19.31 -7.51
C GLU A 98 18.98 18.84 -7.01
N ARG A 99 19.02 17.81 -6.14
CA ARG A 99 20.29 17.24 -5.63
C ARG A 99 21.00 16.32 -6.62
N SER A 100 20.31 15.90 -7.68
CA SER A 100 20.88 15.02 -8.71
C SER A 100 21.42 15.77 -9.93
N GLN A 101 21.19 17.08 -9.98
CA GLN A 101 21.85 18.02 -10.89
C GLN A 101 23.20 18.43 -10.30
#